data_AF-A0A9Q8Y1S6-F1
#
_entry.id   AF-A0A9Q8Y1S6-F1
#
_cell.length_a   1.000
_cell.length_b   1.000
_cell.length_c   1.000
_cell.angle_alpha   90.00
_cell.angle_beta   90.00
_cell.angle_gamma   90.00
#
_symmetry.space_group_name_H-M   'P 1'
#
loop_
_entity.id
_entity.type
_entity.pdbx_description
1 polymer ?
#
loop_
_entity_poly.entity_id
_entity_poly.type
_entity_poly.pdbx_seq_one_letter_code
_entity_poly.pdbx_strand_id
1 'polypeptide(L)' 'MINNLKILLVKRDMTARDFSKVSGISESTLSKIISGKTDPKLSTIFKICSILNVKIGELLDKDY' A
#
# COMPACT_ATOMS: atom_id res chain seq x y z
N MET A 1 -3.40 2.43 -10.83
CA MET A 1 -2.16 3.01 -10.30
C MET A 1 -2.43 3.21 -8.82
N ILE A 2 -1.66 2.56 -7.95
CA ILE A 2 -1.90 2.56 -6.50
C ILE A 2 -1.43 3.92 -5.95
N ASN A 3 -2.22 4.95 -6.16
CA ASN A 3 -1.92 6.30 -5.66
C ASN A 3 -2.28 6.47 -4.19
N ASN A 4 -3.10 5.56 -3.64
CA ASN A 4 -3.70 5.76 -2.33
C ASN A 4 -2.92 5.15 -1.18
N LEU A 5 -1.94 4.26 -1.43
CA LEU A 5 -1.20 3.61 -0.33
C LEU A 5 -0.50 4.64 0.59
N LYS A 6 0.14 5.67 0.02
CA LYS A 6 0.76 6.73 0.83
C LYS A 6 -0.26 7.51 1.64
N ILE A 7 -1.43 7.82 1.07
CA ILE A 7 -2.51 8.55 1.74
C ILE A 7 -3.08 7.70 2.88
N LEU A 8 -3.31 6.41 2.63
CA LEU A 8 -3.81 5.47 3.63
C LEU A 8 -2.85 5.31 4.80
N LEU A 9 -1.54 5.28 4.52
CA LEU A 9 -0.50 5.26 5.55
C LEU A 9 -0.54 6.52 6.41
N VAL A 10 -0.61 7.72 5.80
CA VAL A 10 -0.73 8.99 6.53
C VAL A 10 -2.03 9.06 7.33
N LYS A 11 -3.17 8.62 6.78
CA LYS A 11 -4.45 8.54 7.50
C LYS A 11 -4.42 7.63 8.72
N ARG A 12 -3.49 6.66 8.74
CA ARG A 12 -3.30 5.70 9.84
C ARG A 12 -2.14 6.07 10.76
N ASP A 13 -1.54 7.25 10.57
CA ASP A 13 -0.34 7.69 11.29
C ASP A 13 0.82 6.67 11.21
N MET A 14 0.91 5.95 10.08
CA MET A 14 1.92 4.95 9.80
C MET A 14 2.91 5.45 8.77
N THR A 15 4.20 5.24 9.00
CA THR A 15 5.22 5.48 7.98
C THR A 15 5.37 4.26 7.07
N ALA A 16 5.96 4.44 5.87
CA ALA A 16 6.32 3.31 5.00
C ALA A 16 7.31 2.34 5.68
N ARG A 17 8.13 2.83 6.60
CA ARG A 17 9.03 2.02 7.42
C ARG A 17 8.27 1.16 8.42
N ASP A 18 7.29 1.74 9.11
CA ASP A 18 6.47 0.98 10.06
C ASP A 18 5.64 -0.07 9.32
N PHE A 19 5.08 0.31 8.18
CA PHE A 19 4.36 -0.62 7.34
C PHE A 19 5.26 -1.73 6.78
N SER A 20 6.51 -1.43 6.42
CA SER A 20 7.51 -2.43 6.00
C SER A 20 7.74 -3.47 7.09
N LYS A 21 7.90 -3.03 8.35
CA LYS A 21 8.07 -3.94 9.50
C LYS A 21 6.86 -4.84 9.74
N VAL A 22 5.65 -4.29 9.63
CA VAL A 22 4.40 -5.04 9.90
C VAL A 22 4.03 -5.97 8.73
N SER A 23 4.22 -5.52 7.48
CA SER A 23 3.86 -6.28 6.29
C SER A 23 4.93 -7.28 5.84
N GLY A 24 6.18 -7.09 6.27
CA GLY A 24 7.34 -7.82 5.77
C GLY A 24 7.69 -7.48 4.32
N ILE A 25 7.10 -6.41 3.76
CA ILE A 25 7.40 -5.92 2.41
C ILE A 25 8.52 -4.88 2.54
N SER A 26 9.58 -5.01 1.74
CA SER A 26 10.68 -4.03 1.80
C SER A 26 10.20 -2.61 1.49
N GLU A 27 10.80 -1.62 2.14
CA GLU A 27 10.57 -0.19 1.85
C GLU A 27 10.77 0.13 0.35
N SER A 28 11.73 -0.52 -0.30
CA SER A 28 11.98 -0.38 -1.74
C SER A 28 10.82 -0.88 -2.60
N THR A 29 10.19 -2.00 -2.21
CA THR A 29 9.02 -2.55 -2.90
C THR A 29 7.80 -1.67 -2.68
N LEU A 30 7.58 -1.19 -1.44
CA LEU A 30 6.52 -0.23 -1.13
C LEU A 30 6.68 1.05 -1.95
N SER A 31 7.89 1.59 -2.06
CA SER A 31 8.16 2.78 -2.87
C SER A 31 7.85 2.56 -4.35
N LYS A 32 8.18 1.38 -4.92
CA LYS A 32 7.82 1.03 -6.30
C LYS A 32 6.31 0.90 -6.50
N ILE A 33 5.60 0.35 -5.52
CA ILE A 33 4.14 0.21 -5.53
C ILE A 33 3.48 1.60 -5.47
N ILE A 34 3.91 2.45 -4.52
CA ILE A 34 3.39 3.82 -4.32
C ILE A 34 3.65 4.69 -5.56
N SER A 35 4.82 4.53 -6.19
CA SER A 35 5.16 5.27 -7.41
C SER A 35 4.53 4.68 -8.68
N GLY A 36 3.75 3.60 -8.57
CA GLY A 36 3.16 2.92 -9.73
C GLY A 36 4.16 2.30 -10.70
N LYS A 37 5.43 2.17 -10.30
CA LYS A 37 6.51 1.59 -11.11
C LYS A 37 6.45 0.06 -11.21
N THR A 38 5.60 -0.57 -10.40
CA THR A 38 5.42 -2.02 -10.35
C THR A 38 3.97 -2.30 -10.00
N ASP A 39 3.37 -3.25 -10.72
CA ASP A 39 2.09 -3.81 -10.34
C ASP A 39 2.32 -4.85 -9.24
N PRO A 40 1.85 -4.62 -8.00
CA PRO A 40 1.96 -5.62 -6.96
C PRO A 40 1.08 -6.82 -7.28
N LYS A 41 1.55 -8.00 -6.86
CA LYS A 41 0.75 -9.22 -6.93
C LYS A 41 -0.51 -9.07 -6.06
N LEU A 42 -1.57 -9.79 -6.45
CA LEU A 42 -2.82 -9.83 -5.70
C LEU A 42 -2.60 -10.19 -4.23
N SER A 43 -1.66 -11.10 -3.94
CA SER A 43 -1.27 -11.46 -2.58
C SER A 43 -0.72 -10.28 -1.77
N THR A 44 0.09 -9.42 -2.38
CA THR A 44 0.62 -8.20 -1.77
C THR A 44 -0.50 -7.20 -1.50
N ILE A 45 -1.41 -7.02 -2.45
CA ILE A 45 -2.58 -6.15 -2.31
C ILE A 45 -3.45 -6.61 -1.13
N PHE A 46 -3.80 -7.90 -1.06
CA PHE A 46 -4.56 -8.47 0.06
C PHE A 46 -3.85 -8.27 1.41
N LYS A 47 -2.53 -8.46 1.44
CA LYS A 47 -1.75 -8.26 2.67
C LYS A 47 -1.81 -6.81 3.14
N ILE A 48 -1.72 -5.86 2.20
CA ILE A 48 -1.84 -4.43 2.49
C ILE A 48 -3.23 -4.09 2.99
N CYS A 49 -4.27 -4.55 2.31
CA CYS A 49 -5.66 -4.33 2.70
C CYS A 49 -5.97 -4.90 4.09
N SER A 50 -5.45 -6.10 4.39
CA SER A 50 -5.63 -6.75 5.69
C SER A 50 -4.98 -5.96 6.83
N ILE A 51 -3.75 -5.49 6.64
CA ILE A 51 -3.01 -4.74 7.67
C ILE A 51 -3.61 -3.35 7.89
N LEU A 52 -3.97 -2.65 6.81
CA LEU A 52 -4.55 -1.31 6.90
C LEU A 52 -6.05 -1.35 7.23
N ASN A 53 -6.66 -2.54 7.24
CA ASN A 53 -8.09 -2.79 7.37
C ASN A 53 -8.90 -1.88 6.43
N VAL A 54 -8.57 -1.95 5.13
CA VAL A 54 -9.18 -1.16 4.05
C VAL A 54 -9.63 -2.09 2.93
N LYS A 55 -10.60 -1.63 2.14
CA LYS A 55 -11.04 -2.39 0.97
C LYS A 55 -10.04 -2.25 -0.18
N ILE A 56 -9.98 -3.28 -1.03
CA ILE A 56 -9.20 -3.26 -2.28
C ILE A 56 -9.55 -2.04 -3.14
N GLY A 57 -10.83 -1.67 -3.20
CA GLY A 57 -11.29 -0.48 -3.93
C GLY A 57 -10.60 0.81 -3.45
N GLU A 58 -10.49 1.02 -2.14
CA GLU A 58 -9.84 2.22 -1.60
C GLU A 58 -8.32 2.26 -1.87
N LEU A 59 -7.69 1.09 -1.90
CA LEU A 59 -6.26 0.97 -2.21
C LEU A 59 -5.97 1.18 -3.70
N LEU A 60 -6.86 0.70 -4.57
CA LEU A 60 -6.72 0.75 -6.03
C LEU A 60 -7.39 1.96 -6.67
N ASP A 61 -8.16 2.74 -5.90
CA ASP A 61 -9.00 3.81 -6.42
C ASP A 61 -8.16 4.75 -7.29
N LYS A 62 -8.44 4.68 -8.59
CA LYS A 62 -8.06 5.71 -9.54
C LYS A 62 -9.20 6.70 -9.46
N ASP A 63 -8.93 7.88 -8.90
CA ASP A 63 -9.79 9.04 -9.14
C ASP A 63 -10.11 9.07 -10.65
N TYR A 64 -11.38 8.87 -10.99
CA TYR A 64 -11.96 9.07 -12.31
C TYR A 64 -12.51 10.48 -12.40
#